data_AF-A0A957X8J0-F1
#
_entry.id   AF-A0A957X8J0-F1
#
_cell.length_a   1.000
_cell.length_b   1.000
_cell.length_c   1.000
_cell.angle_alpha   90.00
_cell.angle_beta   90.00
_cell.angle_gamma   90.00
#
_symmetry.space_group_name_H-M   'P 1'
#
loop_
_entity.id
_entity.type
_entity.pdbx_description
1 polymer ?
#
loop_
_entity_poly.entity_id
_entity_poly.type
_entity_poly.pdbx_seq_one_letter_code
_entity_poly.pdbx_strand_id
1 'polypeptide(L)'
;MPDPMQFTQLPIPPHFPVEWRNPKEAYLLWTRERTHWPEQITPLEFSLWEQATEGMNAAYDYYSMANKSLIRRFNTYYYNAMVLQELTPEEMERVTKEVQAKLGGAMACLGEI
;
A
#
# COMPACT_ATOMS: atom_id res chain seq x y z
N MET A 1 -36.46 13.24 -0.54
CA MET A 1 -35.20 13.04 0.20
C MET A 1 -34.12 12.75 -0.82
N PRO A 2 -33.04 13.55 -0.93
CA PRO A 2 -31.91 13.18 -1.77
C PRO A 2 -31.24 11.91 -1.22
N ASP A 3 -30.76 11.05 -2.12
CA ASP A 3 -30.09 9.80 -1.82
C ASP A 3 -28.77 10.07 -1.05
N PRO A 4 -28.59 9.54 0.18
CA PRO A 4 -27.41 9.78 1.00
C PRO A 4 -26.09 9.26 0.40
N MET A 5 -26.12 8.57 -0.74
CA MET A 5 -24.95 8.01 -1.42
C MET A 5 -24.52 8.77 -2.69
N GLN A 6 -25.09 9.94 -2.99
CA GLN A 6 -24.59 10.76 -4.09
C GLN A 6 -23.29 11.49 -3.71
N PHE A 7 -22.16 10.81 -3.93
CA PHE A 7 -20.86 11.46 -3.94
C PHE A 7 -20.72 12.29 -5.22
N THR A 8 -20.77 13.62 -5.08
CA THR A 8 -20.39 14.51 -6.19
C THR A 8 -18.88 14.47 -6.34
N GLN A 9 -18.40 13.92 -7.44
CA GLN A 9 -16.97 13.93 -7.77
C GLN A 9 -16.51 15.37 -8.01
N LEU A 10 -15.53 15.84 -7.23
CA LEU A 10 -14.94 17.16 -7.42
C LEU A 10 -14.06 17.15 -8.69
N PRO A 11 -14.12 18.18 -9.55
CA PRO A 11 -13.25 18.27 -10.70
C PRO A 11 -11.78 18.42 -10.25
N ILE A 12 -10.88 17.68 -10.91
CA ILE A 12 -9.44 17.80 -10.65
C ILE A 12 -8.97 19.17 -11.15
N PRO A 13 -8.26 19.97 -10.32
CA PRO A 13 -7.70 21.24 -10.77
C PRO A 13 -6.79 21.03 -12.00
N PRO A 14 -6.87 21.87 -13.04
CA PRO A 14 -6.06 21.72 -14.26
C PRO A 14 -4.54 21.71 -14.02
N HIS A 15 -4.11 22.27 -12.90
CA HIS A 15 -2.70 22.41 -12.51
C HIS A 15 -2.22 21.35 -11.50
N PHE A 16 -3.06 20.37 -11.16
CA PHE A 16 -2.74 19.30 -10.22
C PHE A 16 -3.09 17.92 -10.80
N PRO A 17 -2.58 17.57 -12.00
CA PRO A 17 -2.90 16.30 -12.62
C PRO A 17 -2.35 15.16 -11.78
N VAL A 18 -3.22 14.20 -11.45
CA VAL A 18 -2.82 12.91 -10.87
C VAL A 18 -2.97 11.88 -11.96
N GLU A 19 -1.84 11.33 -12.40
CA GLU A 19 -1.81 10.23 -13.35
C GLU A 19 -1.78 8.90 -12.60
N TRP A 20 -2.79 8.07 -12.88
CA TRP A 20 -2.89 6.74 -12.30
C TRP A 20 -2.25 5.72 -13.23
N ARG A 21 -1.31 4.91 -12.73
CA ARG A 21 -0.75 3.77 -13.48
C ARG A 21 -1.84 2.75 -13.83
N ASN A 22 -2.80 2.59 -12.93
CA ASN A 22 -4.01 1.79 -13.12
C ASN A 22 -5.22 2.62 -12.68
N PRO A 23 -6.27 2.78 -13.51
CA PRO A 23 -7.48 3.53 -13.15
C PRO A 23 -8.13 3.08 -11.84
N LYS A 24 -7.97 1.80 -11.44
CA LYS A 24 -8.50 1.28 -10.17
C LYS A 24 -7.82 1.91 -8.94
N GLU A 25 -6.60 2.42 -9.08
CA GLU A 25 -5.87 3.08 -7.99
C GLU A 25 -6.52 4.38 -7.52
N ALA A 26 -7.35 5.00 -8.38
CA ALA A 26 -8.10 6.21 -8.03
C ALA A 26 -9.09 5.99 -6.88
N TYR A 27 -9.48 4.74 -6.62
CA TYR A 27 -10.42 4.37 -5.55
C TYR A 27 -9.72 3.98 -4.24
N LEU A 28 -8.38 4.01 -4.20
CA LEU A 28 -7.64 3.67 -2.99
C LEU A 28 -7.58 4.84 -2.02
N LEU A 29 -7.46 4.52 -0.74
CA LEU A 29 -7.30 5.50 0.34
C LEU A 29 -5.83 5.93 0.44
N TRP A 30 -5.42 6.82 -0.46
CA TRP A 30 -4.08 7.41 -0.45
C TRP A 30 -3.89 8.35 0.73
N THR A 31 -2.82 8.13 1.48
CA THR A 31 -2.41 8.98 2.60
C THR A 31 -1.11 9.69 2.23
N ARG A 32 -1.06 11.01 2.45
CA ARG A 32 0.22 11.74 2.41
C ARG A 32 1.01 11.33 3.63
N GLU A 33 2.14 10.67 3.42
CA GLU A 33 3.06 10.36 4.50
C GLU A 33 3.71 11.69 4.93
N ARG A 34 3.67 12.01 6.23
CA ARG A 34 4.35 13.18 6.79
C ARG A 34 5.25 12.88 7.98
N THR A 35 5.24 11.65 8.49
CA THR A 35 6.02 11.26 9.66
C THR A 35 7.48 11.01 9.27
N HIS A 36 7.69 10.32 8.16
CA HIS A 36 9.01 9.99 7.62
C HIS A 36 9.37 10.89 6.41
N TRP A 37 8.36 11.38 5.68
CA TRP A 37 8.52 12.22 4.49
C TRP A 37 7.75 13.55 4.61
N PRO A 38 8.09 14.41 5.59
CA PRO A 38 7.37 15.67 5.80
C PRO A 38 7.45 16.60 4.58
N GLU A 39 8.58 16.56 3.88
CA GLU A 39 8.92 17.42 2.74
C GLU A 39 8.77 16.72 1.37
N GLN A 40 9.08 17.45 0.31
CA GLN A 40 9.09 16.92 -1.04
C GLN A 40 10.18 15.85 -1.22
N ILE A 41 9.87 14.79 -1.96
CA ILE A 41 10.78 13.72 -2.32
C ILE A 41 11.28 13.88 -3.76
N THR A 42 12.60 13.72 -3.93
CA THR A 42 13.21 13.78 -5.26
C THR A 42 12.85 12.55 -6.10
N PRO A 43 12.83 12.63 -7.44
CA PRO A 43 12.55 11.46 -8.28
C PRO A 43 13.53 10.31 -8.06
N LEU A 44 14.82 10.62 -7.88
CA LEU A 44 15.86 9.60 -7.66
C LEU A 44 15.62 8.88 -6.33
N GLU A 45 15.38 9.61 -5.25
CA GLU A 45 15.08 9.01 -3.95
C GLU A 45 13.79 8.18 -3.99
N PHE A 46 12.74 8.68 -4.63
CA PHE A 46 11.50 7.93 -4.77
C PHE A 46 11.70 6.61 -5.54
N SER A 47 12.54 6.58 -6.57
CA SER A 47 12.82 5.34 -7.32
C SER A 47 13.47 4.25 -6.47
N LEU A 48 14.29 4.63 -5.48
CA LEU A 48 14.84 3.68 -4.50
C LEU A 48 13.72 3.07 -3.65
N TRP A 49 12.79 3.89 -3.19
CA TRP A 49 11.65 3.42 -2.40
C TRP A 49 10.66 2.59 -3.20
N GLU A 50 10.54 2.82 -4.51
CA GLU A 50 9.74 1.94 -5.39
C GLU A 50 10.33 0.53 -5.36
N GLN A 51 11.64 0.40 -5.55
CA GLN A 51 12.35 -0.89 -5.48
C GLN A 51 12.24 -1.53 -4.09
N ALA A 52 12.41 -0.75 -3.02
CA ALA A 52 12.25 -1.25 -1.65
C ALA A 52 10.82 -1.76 -1.39
N THR A 53 9.81 -1.07 -1.91
CA THR A 53 8.40 -1.46 -1.78
C THR A 53 8.08 -2.73 -2.57
N GLU A 54 8.68 -2.92 -3.75
CA GLU A 54 8.59 -4.16 -4.51
C GLU A 54 9.16 -5.35 -3.72
N GLY A 55 10.34 -5.18 -3.12
CA GLY A 55 10.94 -6.19 -2.24
C GLY A 55 10.07 -6.51 -1.02
N MET A 56 9.51 -5.49 -0.37
CA MET A 56 8.57 -5.67 0.74
C MET A 56 7.30 -6.43 0.31
N ASN A 57 6.73 -6.10 -0.85
CA ASN A 57 5.57 -6.80 -1.37
C ASN A 57 5.87 -8.26 -1.74
N ALA A 58 7.08 -8.56 -2.22
CA ALA A 58 7.53 -9.92 -2.45
C ALA A 58 7.69 -10.70 -1.14
N ALA A 59 8.18 -10.05 -0.08
CA ALA A 59 8.20 -10.63 1.26
C ALA A 59 6.77 -10.91 1.77
N TYR A 60 5.83 -9.99 1.60
CA TYR A 60 4.43 -10.24 1.95
C TYR A 60 3.86 -11.47 1.25
N ASP A 61 4.12 -11.64 -0.05
CA ASP A 61 3.71 -12.86 -0.76
C ASP A 61 4.35 -14.12 -0.17
N TYR A 62 5.65 -14.07 0.10
CA TYR A 62 6.38 -15.20 0.65
C TYR A 62 5.84 -15.64 2.01
N TYR A 63 5.56 -14.69 2.88
CA TYR A 63 4.98 -14.92 4.20
C TYR A 63 3.45 -15.11 4.18
N SER A 64 2.84 -15.16 2.99
CA SER A 64 1.40 -15.30 2.79
C SER A 64 0.57 -14.21 3.45
N MET A 65 1.14 -13.01 3.63
CA MET A 65 0.42 -11.88 4.19
C MET A 65 -0.54 -11.30 3.15
N ALA A 66 -1.78 -11.01 3.56
CA ALA A 66 -2.86 -10.56 2.67
C ALA A 66 -2.80 -9.06 2.33
N ASN A 67 -1.68 -8.38 2.57
CA ASN A 67 -1.53 -6.94 2.36
C ASN A 67 -0.52 -6.65 1.25
N LYS A 68 -0.78 -5.56 0.53
CA LYS A 68 0.15 -4.93 -0.41
C LYS A 68 0.32 -3.47 -0.06
N SER A 69 1.55 -3.01 -0.10
CA SER A 69 1.86 -1.59 0.01
C SER A 69 2.04 -1.02 -1.38
N LEU A 70 1.36 0.10 -1.65
CA LEU A 70 1.59 0.89 -2.84
C LEU A 70 2.11 2.25 -2.42
N ILE A 71 3.06 2.76 -3.20
CA ILE A 71 3.59 4.10 -3.02
C ILE A 71 3.47 4.88 -4.33
N ARG A 72 3.21 6.18 -4.25
CA ARG A 72 3.16 7.08 -5.40
C ARG A 72 3.77 8.42 -5.02
N ARG A 73 4.39 9.06 -6.01
CA ARG A 73 4.89 10.43 -5.90
C ARG A 73 3.93 11.36 -6.62
N PHE A 74 2.99 11.95 -5.88
CA PHE A 74 2.06 12.94 -6.42
C PHE A 74 2.55 14.34 -6.11
N ASN A 75 2.74 15.15 -7.15
CA ASN A 75 3.14 16.55 -7.03
C ASN A 75 4.31 16.75 -6.07
N THR A 76 5.36 15.92 -6.24
CA THR A 76 6.60 15.88 -5.44
C THR A 76 6.49 15.29 -4.03
N TYR A 77 5.31 14.92 -3.53
CA TYR A 77 5.15 14.35 -2.19
C TYR A 77 4.99 12.84 -2.21
N TYR A 78 5.39 12.21 -1.11
CA TYR A 78 5.25 10.78 -0.89
C TYR A 78 3.83 10.45 -0.42
N TYR A 79 3.16 9.57 -1.15
CA TYR A 79 1.88 9.00 -0.78
C TYR A 79 1.99 7.49 -0.69
N ASN A 80 1.29 6.92 0.29
CA ASN A 80 1.14 5.48 0.42
C ASN A 80 -0.32 5.07 0.51
N ALA A 81 -0.60 3.85 0.06
CA ALA A 81 -1.85 3.15 0.28
C ALA A 81 -1.52 1.71 0.70
N MET A 82 -2.36 1.14 1.54
CA MET A 82 -2.33 -0.28 1.84
C MET A 82 -3.56 -0.93 1.23
N VAL A 83 -3.36 -1.95 0.42
CA VAL A 83 -4.42 -2.75 -0.17
C VAL A 83 -4.47 -4.06 0.59
N LEU A 84 -5.64 -4.38 1.12
CA LEU A 84 -5.92 -5.68 1.71
C LEU A 84 -6.59 -6.55 0.66
N GLN A 85 -6.15 -7.78 0.56
CA GLN A 85 -6.82 -8.78 -0.25
C GLN A 85 -8.17 -9.10 0.39
N GLU A 86 -9.23 -9.10 -0.41
CA GLU A 86 -10.53 -9.60 0.03
C GLU A 86 -10.44 -11.12 0.15
N LEU A 87 -10.62 -11.63 1.37
CA LEU A 87 -10.58 -13.06 1.68
C LEU A 87 -11.91 -13.46 2.29
N THR A 88 -12.39 -14.66 1.94
CA THR A 88 -13.48 -15.30 2.67
C THR A 88 -13.06 -15.65 4.10
N PRO A 89 -13.99 -15.88 5.04
CA PRO A 89 -13.64 -16.29 6.41
C PRO A 89 -12.78 -17.55 6.48
N GLU A 90 -13.04 -18.53 5.61
CA GLU A 90 -12.29 -19.78 5.52
C GLU A 90 -10.86 -19.54 5.02
N GLU A 91 -10.70 -18.69 4.00
CA GLU A 91 -9.38 -18.29 3.50
C GLU A 91 -8.59 -17.48 4.53
N MET A 92 -9.26 -16.60 5.28
CA MET A 92 -8.64 -15.81 6.33
C MET A 92 -8.07 -16.69 7.44
N GLU A 93 -8.78 -17.74 7.87
CA GLU A 93 -8.28 -18.69 8.86
C GLU A 93 -7.03 -19.44 8.33
N ARG A 94 -7.09 -19.92 7.09
CA ARG A 94 -5.97 -20.60 6.44
C ARG A 94 -4.74 -19.68 6.32
N VAL A 95 -4.94 -18.47 5.82
CA VAL A 95 -3.89 -17.46 5.66
C VAL A 95 -3.29 -17.10 7.01
N THR A 96 -4.11 -16.90 8.04
CA THR A 96 -3.63 -16.58 9.40
C THR A 96 -2.71 -17.66 9.95
N LYS A 97 -3.09 -18.94 9.82
CA LYS A 97 -2.26 -20.07 10.26
C LYS A 97 -0.93 -20.12 9.50
N GLU A 98 -0.98 -19.91 8.19
CA GLU A 98 0.21 -19.94 7.33
C GLU A 98 1.18 -18.79 7.65
N VAL A 99 0.65 -17.57 7.82
CA VAL A 99 1.42 -16.40 8.25
C VAL A 99 2.09 -16.64 9.59
N GLN A 100 1.34 -17.15 10.58
CA GLN A 100 1.88 -17.46 11.91
C GLN A 100 3.02 -18.47 11.85
N ALA A 101 2.87 -19.54 11.06
CA ALA A 101 3.90 -20.56 10.92
C ALA A 101 5.18 -20.01 10.27
N LYS A 102 5.05 -19.27 9.16
CA LYS A 102 6.21 -18.75 8.42
C LYS A 102 6.93 -17.63 9.18
N LEU A 103 6.19 -16.67 9.74
CA LEU A 103 6.78 -15.58 10.54
C LEU A 103 7.39 -16.12 11.84
N GLY A 104 6.70 -17.05 12.52
CA GLY A 104 7.22 -17.69 13.73
C GLY A 104 8.53 -18.41 13.48
N GLY A 105 8.64 -19.17 12.39
CA GLY A 105 9.87 -19.84 11.98
C GLY A 105 11.01 -18.86 11.67
N ALA A 106 10.73 -17.77 10.94
CA ALA A 106 11.73 -16.76 10.63
C ALA A 106 12.22 -16.01 11.89
N MET A 107 11.31 -15.66 12.80
CA MET A 107 11.66 -15.01 14.07
C MET A 107 12.48 -15.90 15.00
N ALA A 108 12.20 -17.20 15.02
CA ALA A 108 12.98 -18.16 15.80
C ALA A 108 14.44 -18.21 15.31
N CYS A 109 14.65 -18.28 14.00
CA CYS A 109 15.98 -18.28 13.37
C CYS A 109 16.76 -16.97 13.66
N LEU A 110 16.08 -15.82 13.67
CA LEU A 110 16.70 -14.54 14.00
C LEU A 110 17.21 -14.46 15.46
N GLY A 111 16.60 -15.20 16.39
CA GLY A 111 17.02 -15.26 17.79
C GLY A 111 18.24 -16.15 18.05
N GLU A 112 18.71 -16.88 17.04
CA GLU A 112 19.89 -17.76 17.11
C GLU A 112 21.19 -17.08 16.63
N ILE A 113 21.11 -15.83 16.15
CA ILE A 113 22.22 -15.01 15.66
C ILE A 113 22.61 -13.97 16.73
#